data_AF-A0A452QCT7-F1
#
_entry.id   AF-A0A452QCT7-F1
#
_cell.length_a   1.000
_cell.length_b   1.000
_cell.length_c   1.000
_cell.angle_alpha   90.00
_cell.angle_beta   90.00
_cell.angle_gamma   90.00
#
_symmetry.space_group_name_H-M   'P 1'
#
loop_
_entity.id
_entity.type
_entity.pdbx_description
1 polymer ?
#
loop_
_entity_poly.entity_id
_entity_poly.type
_entity_poly.pdbx_seq_one_letter_code
_entity_poly.pdbx_strand_id
1 'polypeptide(L)' 'AAPEMVLIRGLLPVVLLALFWGPSVAGAQETVPLQTLSCYNDYKSLITCRWANTQGAQPLISLTLYRRLNE' A
#
# COMPACT_ATOMS: atom_id res chain seq x y z
N ALA A 1 -4.65 34.74 34.14
CA ALA A 1 -4.48 34.24 32.77
C ALA A 1 -5.23 32.91 32.66
N ALA A 2 -6.16 32.79 31.71
CA ALA A 2 -7.17 31.73 31.71
C ALA A 2 -6.54 30.32 31.60
N PRO A 3 -6.86 29.38 32.51
CA PRO A 3 -6.25 28.05 32.58
C PRO A 3 -6.50 27.20 31.32
N GLU A 4 -7.54 27.51 30.54
CA GLU A 4 -7.84 26.85 29.26
C GLU A 4 -6.74 27.04 28.21
N MET A 5 -6.10 28.21 28.15
CA MET A 5 -5.07 28.50 27.14
C MET A 5 -3.78 27.69 27.37
N VAL A 6 -3.52 27.29 28.61
CA VAL A 6 -2.35 26.45 28.97
C VAL A 6 -2.62 24.99 28.59
N LEU A 7 -3.84 24.52 28.80
CA LEU A 7 -4.26 23.16 28.49
C LEU A 7 -4.21 22.89 26.97
N ILE A 8 -4.72 23.84 26.16
CA ILE A 8 -4.71 23.73 24.69
C ILE A 8 -3.26 23.76 24.15
N ARG A 9 -2.39 24.61 24.71
CA ARG A 9 -0.98 24.73 24.31
C ARG A 9 -0.17 23.47 24.59
N GLY A 10 -0.46 22.75 25.66
CA GLY A 10 0.19 21.48 26.01
C GLY A 10 -0.30 20.28 25.20
N LEU A 11 -1.60 20.27 24.84
CA LEU A 11 -2.21 19.17 24.10
C LEU A 11 -1.94 19.23 22.59
N LEU A 12 -1.83 20.44 22.02
CA LEU A 12 -1.57 20.63 20.59
C LEU A 12 -0.33 19.86 20.06
N PRO A 13 0.86 19.92 20.69
CA PRO A 13 2.01 19.16 20.22
C PRO A 13 1.82 17.65 20.37
N VAL A 14 1.08 17.19 21.39
CA VAL A 14 0.75 15.76 21.58
C VAL A 14 -0.18 15.27 20.46
N VAL A 15 -1.18 16.06 20.10
CA VAL A 15 -2.10 15.77 18.98
C VAL A 15 -1.34 15.76 17.65
N LEU A 16 -0.45 16.73 17.41
CA LEU A 16 0.36 16.80 16.19
C LEU A 16 1.30 15.58 16.06
N LEU A 17 1.94 15.16 17.17
CA LEU A 17 2.77 13.95 17.21
C LEU A 17 1.96 12.69 16.92
N ALA A 18 0.76 12.56 17.51
CA ALA A 18 -0.13 11.43 17.28
C ALA A 18 -0.62 11.36 15.82
N LEU A 19 -0.84 12.50 15.15
CA LEU A 19 -1.21 12.55 13.74
C LEU A 19 -0.04 12.20 12.82
N PHE A 20 1.18 12.63 13.17
CA PHE A 20 2.39 12.31 12.40
C PHE A 20 2.78 10.83 12.49
N TRP A 21 2.44 10.17 13.61
CA TRP A 21 2.66 8.74 13.84
C TRP A 21 1.40 7.90 13.57
N GLY A 22 0.30 8.55 13.17
CA GLY A 22 -0.90 7.91 12.65
C GLY A 22 -0.54 6.97 11.50
N PRO A 23 -1.22 5.83 11.38
CA PRO A 23 -0.63 4.58 10.97
C PRO A 23 0.16 4.72 9.65
N SER A 24 1.48 4.71 9.78
CA SER A 24 2.37 4.22 8.71
C SER A 24 2.19 2.71 8.48
N VAL A 25 1.16 2.11 9.09
CA VAL A 25 0.66 0.74 8.92
C VAL A 25 -0.14 0.59 7.62
N ALA A 26 0.15 1.40 6.59
CA ALA A 26 0.11 0.89 5.23
C ALA A 26 1.45 0.18 4.94
N GLY A 27 1.92 -0.63 5.89
CA GLY A 27 3.03 -1.55 5.68
C GLY A 27 2.57 -2.55 4.63
N ALA A 28 2.81 -2.19 3.37
CA ALA A 28 2.60 -2.94 2.15
C ALA A 28 1.52 -4.04 2.27
N GLN A 29 0.27 -3.65 2.51
CA GLN A 29 -0.81 -4.59 2.21
C GLN A 29 -0.67 -4.90 0.72
N GLU A 30 -0.42 -6.16 0.39
CA GLU A 30 -0.11 -6.57 -0.98
C GLU A 30 -1.16 -5.99 -1.91
N THR A 31 -0.70 -5.27 -2.93
CA THR A 31 -1.62 -4.68 -3.92
C THR A 31 -2.48 -5.80 -4.53
N VAL A 32 -3.72 -5.50 -4.90
CA VAL A 32 -4.62 -6.49 -5.53
C VAL A 32 -3.95 -7.30 -6.66
N PRO A 33 -3.16 -6.69 -7.57
CA PRO A 33 -2.37 -7.43 -8.55
C PRO A 33 -1.41 -8.47 -7.97
N LEU A 34 -0.70 -8.15 -6.89
CA LEU A 34 0.23 -9.09 -6.23
C LEU A 34 -0.54 -10.18 -5.48
N GLN A 35 -1.59 -9.79 -4.75
CA GLN A 35 -2.39 -10.73 -3.96
C GLN A 35 -3.14 -11.76 -4.84
N THR A 36 -3.50 -11.38 -6.05
CA THR A 36 -4.19 -12.25 -7.02
C THR A 36 -3.24 -12.88 -8.06
N LEU A 37 -1.94 -12.60 -7.98
CA LEU A 37 -0.96 -13.14 -8.93
C LEU A 37 -0.76 -14.63 -8.67
N SER A 38 -1.06 -15.43 -9.68
CA SER A 38 -0.77 -16.86 -9.70
C SER A 38 -0.15 -17.25 -11.02
N CYS A 39 1.02 -17.89 -10.98
CA CYS A 39 1.74 -18.35 -12.15
C CYS A 39 1.95 -19.87 -12.07
N TYR A 40 1.54 -20.57 -13.13
CA TYR A 40 1.76 -22.01 -13.29
C TYR A 40 2.66 -22.23 -14.48
N ASN A 41 3.51 -23.26 -14.40
CA ASN A 41 4.37 -23.66 -15.50
C ASN A 41 4.00 -25.07 -15.97
N ASP A 42 4.19 -25.33 -17.25
CA ASP A 42 3.97 -26.66 -17.86
C ASP A 42 5.19 -27.57 -17.79
N TYR A 43 6.26 -27.13 -17.11
CA TYR A 43 7.57 -27.78 -17.02
C TYR A 43 8.23 -28.08 -18.38
N LYS A 44 7.82 -27.40 -19.44
CA LYS A 44 8.42 -27.52 -20.77
C LYS A 44 8.90 -26.17 -21.28
N SER A 45 7.96 -25.27 -21.57
CA SER A 45 8.28 -24.02 -22.27
C SER A 45 7.35 -22.86 -21.92
N LEU A 46 6.24 -23.12 -21.23
CA LEU A 46 5.20 -22.13 -21.00
C LEU A 46 5.03 -21.84 -19.51
N ILE A 47 4.97 -20.55 -19.20
CA ILE A 47 4.50 -20.04 -17.91
C ILE A 47 3.23 -19.25 -18.19
N THR A 48 2.14 -19.64 -17.55
CA THR A 48 0.85 -18.93 -17.61
C THR A 48 0.61 -18.23 -16.29
N CYS A 49 0.51 -16.90 -16.32
CA CYS A 49 0.20 -16.09 -15.15
C CYS A 49 -1.22 -15.52 -15.26
N ARG A 50 -1.94 -15.52 -14.14
CA ARG A 50 -3.23 -14.85 -13.96
C ARG A 50 -3.09 -13.86 -12.81
N TRP A 51 -3.62 -12.67 -13.00
CA TRP A 51 -3.64 -11.59 -12.01
C TRP A 51 -4.79 -10.64 -12.35
N ALA A 52 -5.23 -9.84 -11.39
CA ALA A 52 -6.30 -8.87 -11.58
C ALA A 52 -5.89 -7.48 -11.07
N ASN A 53 -6.42 -6.45 -11.72
CA ASN A 53 -6.37 -5.08 -11.20
C ASN A 53 -7.77 -4.65 -10.74
N THR A 54 -7.85 -3.58 -9.95
CA THR A 54 -9.14 -3.00 -9.56
C THR A 54 -9.69 -2.12 -10.69
N GLN A 55 -11.01 -2.15 -10.88
CA GLN A 55 -11.69 -1.28 -11.85
C GLN A 55 -11.43 0.19 -11.57
N GLY A 56 -11.32 0.56 -10.29
CA GLY A 56 -10.98 1.92 -9.87
C GLY A 56 -9.58 2.36 -10.28
N ALA A 57 -8.61 1.44 -10.37
CA ALA A 57 -7.22 1.77 -10.73
C ALA A 57 -7.00 1.86 -12.25
N GLN A 58 -7.76 1.13 -13.06
CA GLN A 58 -7.64 1.12 -14.53
C GLN A 58 -7.62 2.51 -15.21
N PRO A 59 -8.49 3.47 -14.86
CA PRO A 59 -8.46 4.79 -15.49
C PRO A 59 -7.30 5.68 -15.03
N LEU A 60 -6.62 5.31 -13.94
CA LEU A 60 -5.55 6.10 -13.31
C LEU A 60 -4.17 5.59 -13.70
N ILE A 61 -4.01 4.26 -13.77
CA ILE A 61 -2.72 3.62 -14.00
C ILE A 61 -2.87 2.30 -14.77
N SER A 62 -1.99 2.12 -15.76
CA SER A 62 -1.78 0.84 -16.43
C SER A 62 -0.63 0.10 -15.76
N LEU A 63 -0.87 -1.16 -15.42
CA LEU A 63 0.12 -2.03 -14.79
C LEU A 63 0.59 -3.09 -15.79
N THR A 64 1.88 -3.39 -15.77
CA THR A 64 2.49 -4.45 -16.57
C THR A 64 3.14 -5.45 -15.63
N LEU A 65 2.81 -6.73 -15.78
CA LEU A 65 3.50 -7.80 -15.05
C LEU A 65 4.89 -8.00 -15.66
N TYR A 66 5.93 -7.82 -14.85
CA TYR A 66 7.31 -8.01 -15.28
C TYR A 66 7.90 -9.30 -14.71
N ARG A 67 8.53 -10.11 -15.57
CA ARG A 67 9.28 -11.30 -15.18
C ARG A 67 10.77 -10.99 -15.13
N ARG A 68 11.38 -11.12 -13.95
CA ARG A 68 12.84 -11.14 -13.79
C ARG A 68 13.36 -12.54 -14.17
N LEU A 69 14.45 -12.61 -14.93
CA LEU A 69 15.05 -13.88 -15.37
C LEU A 69 16.32 -14.25 -14.60
N ASN A 70 16.95 -13.28 -13.93
CA ASN A 70 18.21 -13.45 -13.21
C ASN A 70 18.04 -12.90 -11.79
N GLU A 71 18.25 -13.77 -10.81
CA GLU A 71 18.64 -13.43 -9.43
C GLU A 71 19.97 -14.13 -9.14
#